data_AF-A0A2B4R7R1-F1
#
_entry.id   AF-A0A2B4R7R1-F1
#
_cell.length_a   1.000
_cell.length_b   1.000
_cell.length_c   1.000
_cell.angle_alpha   90.00
_cell.angle_beta   90.00
_cell.angle_gamma   90.00
#
_symmetry.space_group_name_H-M   'P 1'
#
loop_
_entity.id
_entity.type
_entity.pdbx_description
1 polymer ?
#
loop_
_entity_poly.entity_id
_entity_poly.type
_entity_poly.pdbx_seq_one_letter_code
_entity_poly.pdbx_strand_id
1 'polypeptide(L)'
;METMTFVHVFESATAKDSSSVSAILDEVFIQLKTIMLELQSIYILSYNAGCYHCAQTLIPAPQIAKRVEEGCVKTFIRHSSLVQHLGYGKHKRILEYETLFDRAMIDYATHLDCGASKCSTVLEGSKPSLPTVPTTLPMGWALEWTQYRSTKVTDNQKQYLNSKFQIGERTGKTADPTDEVSKAMRTAKDRNGERLFSYGNFLTNQQFSSYFSRLASK
;
A
#
# COMPACT_ATOMS: atom_id res chain seq x y z
N MET A 1 -33.57 7.54 36.32
CA MET A 1 -33.25 6.89 35.04
C MET A 1 -33.02 8.02 34.06
N GLU A 2 -31.78 8.21 33.61
CA GLU A 2 -31.44 9.31 32.71
C GLU A 2 -31.85 8.90 31.30
N THR A 3 -32.66 9.73 30.64
CA THR A 3 -33.19 9.45 29.30
C THR A 3 -32.51 10.36 28.29
N MET A 4 -31.76 9.79 27.35
CA MET A 4 -31.24 10.53 26.19
C MET A 4 -32.19 10.40 25.01
N THR A 5 -32.46 11.52 24.33
CA THR A 5 -33.35 11.57 23.17
C THR A 5 -32.56 12.03 21.95
N PHE A 6 -32.58 11.22 20.88
CA PHE A 6 -31.92 11.53 19.61
C PHE A 6 -32.97 11.84 18.54
N VAL A 7 -32.91 13.04 17.95
CA VAL A 7 -33.85 13.48 16.91
C VAL A 7 -33.17 13.41 15.56
N HIS A 8 -33.77 12.68 14.62
CA HIS A 8 -33.28 12.56 13.24
C HIS A 8 -34.31 13.17 12.30
N VAL A 9 -33.87 14.10 11.44
CA VAL A 9 -34.73 14.77 10.46
C VAL A 9 -34.28 14.35 9.06
N PHE A 10 -35.21 13.84 8.26
CA PHE A 10 -34.95 13.41 6.88
C PHE A 10 -35.71 14.32 5.91
N GLU A 11 -35.01 14.82 4.89
CA GLU A 11 -35.59 15.71 3.88
C GLU A 11 -36.59 14.97 2.95
N SER A 12 -36.33 13.69 2.67
CA SER A 12 -37.30 12.78 2.03
C SER A 12 -37.19 11.37 2.63
N ALA A 13 -38.00 11.07 3.64
CA ALA A 13 -38.20 9.70 4.11
C ALA A 13 -39.66 9.33 3.92
N THR A 14 -39.93 8.23 3.22
CA THR A 14 -41.28 7.68 3.20
C THR A 14 -41.47 6.77 4.41
N ALA A 15 -42.69 6.69 4.94
CA ALA A 15 -43.00 5.91 6.14
C ALA A 15 -42.74 4.39 6.03
N LYS A 16 -42.29 3.90 4.86
CA LYS A 16 -41.96 2.51 4.56
C LYS A 16 -40.47 2.26 4.30
N ASP A 17 -39.63 3.29 4.35
CA ASP A 17 -38.21 3.15 3.98
C ASP A 17 -37.40 2.54 5.13
N SER A 18 -37.05 1.26 4.95
CA SER A 18 -36.20 0.50 5.87
C SER A 18 -34.81 1.11 6.04
N SER A 19 -34.33 1.83 5.03
CA SER A 19 -33.04 2.53 5.00
C SER A 19 -32.94 3.65 6.03
N SER A 20 -34.01 4.44 6.22
CA SER A 20 -34.01 5.53 7.20
C SER A 20 -33.90 4.98 8.62
N VAL A 21 -34.58 3.87 8.91
CA VAL A 21 -34.50 3.22 10.23
C VAL A 21 -33.11 2.63 10.47
N SER A 22 -32.50 1.99 9.46
CA SER A 22 -31.12 1.51 9.56
C SER A 22 -30.12 2.65 9.82
N ALA A 23 -30.29 3.80 9.16
CA ALA A 23 -29.43 4.97 9.37
C ALA A 23 -29.57 5.55 10.79
N ILE A 24 -30.80 5.62 11.33
CA ILE A 24 -31.05 6.04 12.73
C ILE A 24 -30.34 5.08 13.69
N LEU A 25 -30.48 3.77 13.49
CA LEU A 25 -29.84 2.78 14.37
C LEU A 25 -28.31 2.87 14.33
N ASP A 26 -27.71 3.08 13.16
CA ASP A 26 -26.27 3.21 12.99
C ASP A 26 -25.72 4.39 13.79
N GLU A 27 -26.32 5.57 13.59
CA GLU A 27 -25.91 6.79 14.29
C GLU A 27 -26.10 6.66 15.81
N VAL A 28 -27.24 6.13 16.26
CA VAL A 28 -27.51 5.93 17.69
C VAL A 28 -26.50 4.95 18.30
N PHE A 29 -26.13 3.87 17.61
CA PHE A 29 -25.13 2.93 18.13
C PHE A 29 -23.73 3.53 18.17
N ILE A 30 -23.36 4.36 17.20
CA ILE A 30 -22.10 5.10 17.21
C ILE A 30 -22.08 6.02 18.44
N GLN A 31 -23.12 6.83 18.63
CA GLN A 31 -23.19 7.77 19.76
C GLN A 31 -23.20 7.04 21.11
N LEU A 32 -23.95 5.95 21.24
CA LEU A 32 -23.97 5.14 22.47
C LEU A 32 -22.60 4.55 22.79
N LYS A 33 -21.84 4.08 21.80
CA LYS A 33 -20.46 3.60 22.00
C LYS A 33 -19.51 4.73 22.41
N THR A 34 -19.68 5.93 21.87
CA THR A 34 -18.88 7.09 22.25
C THR A 34 -19.14 7.52 23.70
N ILE A 35 -20.41 7.49 24.12
CA ILE A 35 -20.82 7.89 25.47
C ILE A 35 -20.51 6.78 26.49
N MET A 36 -20.68 5.52 26.11
CA MET A 36 -20.52 4.34 26.97
C MET A 36 -19.64 3.29 26.29
N LEU A 37 -18.33 3.38 26.48
CA LEU A 37 -17.35 2.49 25.85
C LEU A 37 -17.49 1.01 26.26
N GLU A 38 -18.01 0.75 27.47
CA GLU A 38 -18.18 -0.61 28.05
C GLU A 38 -19.54 -1.26 27.72
N LEU A 39 -20.29 -0.72 26.74
CA LEU A 39 -21.63 -1.18 26.40
C LEU A 39 -21.62 -2.59 25.78
N GLN A 40 -22.13 -3.59 26.52
CA GLN A 40 -22.14 -4.99 26.07
C GLN A 40 -23.42 -5.42 25.34
N SER A 41 -24.56 -4.84 25.67
CA SER A 41 -25.86 -5.24 25.13
C SER A 41 -26.76 -4.03 24.90
N ILE A 42 -27.55 -4.11 23.84
CA ILE A 42 -28.57 -3.11 23.48
C ILE A 42 -29.88 -3.85 23.26
N TYR A 43 -30.93 -3.38 23.92
CA TYR A 43 -32.28 -3.89 23.76
C TYR A 43 -33.10 -2.88 22.95
N ILE A 44 -33.63 -3.32 21.82
CA ILE A 44 -34.46 -2.48 20.95
C ILE A 44 -35.91 -2.88 21.17
N LEU A 45 -36.73 -1.92 21.61
CA LEU A 45 -38.17 -2.12 21.67
C LEU A 45 -38.80 -1.61 20.37
N SER A 46 -39.42 -2.52 19.63
CA SER A 46 -40.23 -2.19 18.47
C SER A 46 -41.70 -2.21 18.86
N TYR A 47 -42.38 -1.06 18.74
CA TYR A 47 -43.84 -1.03 18.74
C TYR A 47 -44.31 -1.22 17.29
N ASN A 48 -45.50 -1.79 17.09
CA ASN A 48 -46.08 -2.23 15.80
C ASN A 48 -46.26 -1.13 14.70
N ALA A 49 -45.46 -0.07 14.67
CA ALA A 49 -45.42 0.89 13.57
C ALA A 49 -44.81 0.28 12.30
N GLY A 50 -45.44 0.56 11.15
CA GLY A 50 -45.12 0.02 9.83
C GLY A 50 -43.63 0.06 9.42
N CYS A 51 -42.87 1.02 9.93
CA CYS A 51 -41.46 1.22 9.64
C CYS A 51 -40.53 0.18 10.28
N TYR A 52 -40.96 -0.51 11.34
CA TYR A 52 -40.18 -1.58 12.00
C TYR A 52 -40.65 -2.99 11.61
N HIS A 53 -41.68 -3.11 10.77
CA HIS A 53 -42.28 -4.37 10.36
C HIS A 53 -41.56 -5.08 9.21
N CYS A 54 -40.53 -4.47 8.64
CA CYS A 54 -39.77 -5.16 7.62
C CYS A 54 -38.60 -5.92 8.25
N ALA A 55 -38.47 -7.20 7.90
CA ALA A 55 -37.29 -8.02 8.24
C ALA A 55 -35.97 -7.32 7.86
N GLN A 56 -36.05 -6.46 6.84
CA GLN A 56 -34.97 -5.61 6.36
C GLN A 56 -34.45 -4.59 7.40
N THR A 57 -35.17 -4.30 8.49
CA THR A 57 -34.74 -3.37 9.54
C THR A 57 -34.23 -4.08 10.80
N LEU A 58 -34.86 -5.19 11.20
CA LEU A 58 -34.47 -5.94 12.40
C LEU A 58 -33.26 -6.86 12.17
N ILE A 59 -33.13 -7.47 10.99
CA ILE A 59 -32.03 -8.37 10.67
C ILE A 59 -30.68 -7.64 10.61
N PRO A 60 -30.58 -6.40 10.08
CA PRO A 60 -29.30 -5.67 10.07
C PRO A 60 -28.86 -5.12 11.42
N ALA A 61 -29.76 -4.90 12.38
CA ALA A 61 -29.43 -4.21 13.64
C ALA A 61 -28.21 -4.80 14.38
N PRO A 62 -28.02 -6.13 14.49
CA PRO A 62 -26.81 -6.71 15.08
C PRO A 62 -25.54 -6.46 14.25
N GLN A 63 -25.64 -6.36 12.93
CA GLN A 63 -24.51 -6.04 12.04
C GLN A 63 -24.13 -4.57 12.12
N ILE A 64 -25.13 -3.69 12.16
CA ILE A 64 -24.99 -2.25 12.39
C ILE A 64 -24.30 -2.02 13.74
N ALA A 65 -24.76 -2.68 14.81
CA ALA A 65 -24.13 -2.58 16.14
C ALA A 65 -22.68 -3.09 16.16
N LYS A 66 -22.32 -4.05 15.30
CA LYS A 66 -20.95 -4.56 15.17
C LYS A 66 -20.05 -3.69 14.29
N ARG A 67 -20.61 -2.75 13.53
CA ARG A 67 -19.89 -2.06 12.45
C ARG A 67 -18.73 -1.20 12.97
N VAL A 68 -17.54 -1.77 12.82
CA VAL A 68 -16.30 -1.10 12.43
C VAL A 68 -15.88 -1.84 11.14
N GLU A 69 -16.51 -1.51 10.01
CA GLU A 69 -16.37 -2.29 8.76
C GLU A 69 -15.96 -1.41 7.59
N GLU A 70 -14.74 -0.86 7.67
CA GLU A 70 -13.98 -0.45 6.49
C GLU A 70 -13.31 -1.71 5.86
N GLY A 71 -13.27 -1.81 4.52
CA GLY A 71 -12.44 -2.80 3.82
C GLY A 71 -13.09 -4.11 3.35
N CYS A 72 -14.42 -4.15 3.10
CA CYS A 72 -15.03 -5.30 2.41
C CYS A 72 -14.71 -5.25 0.91
N VAL A 73 -14.06 -6.30 0.37
CA VAL A 73 -13.62 -6.36 -1.04
C VAL A 73 -14.66 -7.00 -1.98
N LYS A 74 -15.89 -7.20 -1.52
CA LYS A 74 -16.94 -7.80 -2.36
C LYS A 74 -17.42 -6.80 -3.41
N THR A 75 -17.39 -7.22 -4.67
CA THR A 75 -17.90 -6.45 -5.80
C THR A 75 -19.32 -6.87 -6.18
N PHE A 76 -20.16 -5.91 -6.55
CA PHE A 76 -21.55 -6.15 -6.92
C PHE A 76 -21.87 -5.50 -8.26
N ILE A 77 -22.52 -6.26 -9.14
CA ILE A 77 -22.95 -5.75 -10.45
C ILE A 77 -24.22 -4.89 -10.31
N ARG A 78 -25.11 -5.24 -9.37
CA ARG A 78 -26.38 -4.55 -9.15
C ARG A 78 -26.35 -3.78 -7.82
N HIS A 79 -26.89 -2.57 -7.84
CA HIS A 79 -27.05 -1.74 -6.64
C HIS A 79 -27.86 -2.47 -5.55
N SER A 80 -28.93 -3.17 -5.92
CA SER A 80 -29.76 -3.93 -4.96
C SER A 80 -28.95 -5.02 -4.23
N SER A 81 -28.01 -5.67 -4.91
CA SER A 81 -27.13 -6.67 -4.31
C SER A 81 -26.11 -6.06 -3.35
N LEU A 82 -25.61 -4.85 -3.64
CA LEU A 82 -24.75 -4.10 -2.73
C LEU A 82 -25.53 -3.69 -1.47
N VAL A 83 -26.73 -3.11 -1.62
CA VAL A 83 -27.58 -2.70 -0.48
C VAL A 83 -27.93 -3.92 0.39
N GLN A 84 -28.29 -5.03 -0.23
CA GLN A 84 -28.52 -6.31 0.45
C GLN A 84 -27.28 -6.79 1.21
N HIS A 85 -26.11 -6.68 0.57
CA HIS A 85 -24.84 -7.07 1.19
C HIS A 85 -24.48 -6.21 2.40
N LEU A 86 -24.67 -4.89 2.30
CA LEU A 86 -24.44 -3.96 3.41
C LEU A 86 -25.42 -4.18 4.56
N GLY A 87 -26.65 -4.62 4.26
CA GLY A 87 -27.66 -4.91 5.28
C GLY A 87 -27.44 -6.22 6.04
N TYR A 88 -27.12 -7.32 5.35
CA TYR A 88 -27.01 -8.64 5.99
C TYR A 88 -26.07 -9.63 5.29
N GLY A 89 -25.27 -9.15 4.34
CA GLY A 89 -24.31 -10.00 3.65
C GLY A 89 -23.10 -10.31 4.52
N LYS A 90 -22.57 -11.53 4.42
CA LYS A 90 -21.27 -11.86 5.01
C LYS A 90 -20.17 -11.03 4.34
N HIS A 91 -19.42 -10.23 5.08
CA HIS A 91 -18.30 -9.47 4.54
C HIS A 91 -17.09 -10.38 4.28
N LYS A 92 -16.35 -10.10 3.21
CA LYS A 92 -15.07 -10.74 2.93
C LYS A 92 -14.02 -9.64 2.98
N ARG A 93 -13.13 -9.72 3.96
CA ARG A 93 -11.96 -8.85 4.06
C ARG A 93 -10.76 -9.60 3.51
N ILE A 94 -9.95 -8.89 2.74
CA ILE A 94 -8.62 -9.32 2.34
C ILE A 94 -7.76 -8.09 2.55
N LEU A 95 -6.60 -8.23 3.19
CA LEU A 95 -5.60 -7.16 3.20
C LEU A 95 -5.29 -6.83 1.74
N GLU A 96 -5.60 -5.59 1.33
CA GLU A 96 -5.40 -5.14 -0.05
C GLU A 96 -3.91 -5.28 -0.45
N TYR A 97 -3.02 -5.15 0.54
CA TYR A 97 -1.63 -5.60 0.54
C TYR A 97 -1.17 -5.78 1.98
N GLU A 98 -0.46 -6.87 2.30
CA GLU A 98 0.34 -6.93 3.53
C GLU A 98 1.59 -6.06 3.30
N THR A 99 1.71 -4.93 4.00
CA THR A 99 2.98 -4.21 3.98
C THR A 99 4.05 -5.00 4.74
N LEU A 100 5.31 -4.73 4.44
CA LEU A 100 6.42 -5.20 5.26
C LEU A 100 6.27 -4.74 6.72
N PHE A 101 5.62 -3.59 6.96
CA PHE A 101 5.35 -3.07 8.29
C PHE A 101 4.31 -3.90 9.04
N ASP A 102 3.21 -4.27 8.38
CA ASP A 102 2.16 -5.13 8.95
C ASP A 102 2.75 -6.49 9.32
N ARG A 103 3.60 -7.05 8.44
CA ARG A 103 4.27 -8.32 8.71
C ARG A 103 5.25 -8.21 9.87
N ALA A 104 6.06 -7.15 9.93
CA ALA A 104 6.98 -6.91 11.05
C ALA A 104 6.24 -6.72 12.38
N MET A 105 5.08 -6.06 12.37
CA MET A 105 4.23 -5.87 13.54
C MET A 105 3.66 -7.20 14.07
N ILE A 106 3.17 -8.06 13.18
CA ILE A 106 2.67 -9.39 13.55
C ILE A 106 3.82 -10.26 14.06
N ASP A 107 4.96 -10.30 13.36
CA ASP A 107 6.13 -11.08 13.78
C ASP A 107 6.67 -10.60 15.14
N TYR A 108 6.69 -9.29 15.38
CA TYR A 108 7.08 -8.74 16.67
C TYR A 108 6.11 -9.14 17.79
N ALA A 109 4.80 -9.04 17.56
CA ALA A 109 3.80 -9.45 18.53
C ALA A 109 3.90 -10.95 18.86
N THR A 110 4.04 -11.81 17.85
CA THR A 110 4.24 -13.25 18.06
C THR A 110 5.53 -13.56 18.84
N HIS A 111 6.59 -12.81 18.60
CA HIS A 111 7.85 -12.94 19.34
C HIS A 111 7.73 -12.49 20.81
N LEU A 112 6.84 -11.55 21.13
CA LEU A 112 6.53 -11.19 22.51
C LEU A 112 5.68 -12.25 23.21
N ASP A 113 4.67 -12.80 22.52
CA ASP A 113 3.74 -13.79 23.09
C ASP A 113 4.38 -15.16 23.33
N CYS A 114 5.41 -15.55 22.56
CA CYS A 114 6.22 -16.72 22.86
C CYS A 114 7.14 -16.55 24.08
N GLY A 115 7.05 -15.41 24.77
CA GLY A 115 7.93 -15.01 25.86
C GLY A 115 9.30 -14.59 25.31
N ALA A 116 9.85 -13.52 25.86
CA ALA A 116 11.20 -13.04 25.55
C ALA A 116 12.29 -14.03 26.04
N SER A 117 12.27 -15.27 25.58
CA SER A 117 13.31 -16.27 25.84
C SER A 117 14.35 -16.23 24.73
N LYS A 118 15.11 -15.13 24.76
CA LYS A 118 16.57 -15.05 24.67
C LYS A 118 16.95 -13.62 24.32
N CYS A 119 16.86 -12.74 25.31
CA CYS A 119 17.84 -11.66 25.37
C CYS A 119 19.20 -12.37 25.50
N SER A 120 20.06 -12.27 24.49
CA SER A 120 21.43 -12.77 24.61
C SER A 120 22.11 -11.97 25.70
N THR A 121 22.17 -12.53 26.90
CA THR A 121 23.05 -12.09 27.95
C THR A 121 24.46 -12.04 27.36
N VAL A 122 25.06 -10.85 27.34
CA VAL A 122 26.49 -10.70 27.08
C VAL A 122 27.21 -11.43 28.21
N LEU A 123 27.56 -12.70 27.98
CA LEU A 123 28.49 -13.42 28.83
C LEU A 123 29.89 -13.17 28.30
N GLU A 124 30.59 -12.36 29.07
CA GLU A 124 32.04 -12.21 29.03
C GLU A 124 32.68 -13.59 29.26
N GLY A 125 33.45 -14.06 28.28
CA GLY A 125 34.52 -15.05 28.44
C GLY A 125 34.13 -16.52 28.65
N SER A 126 34.30 -17.35 27.61
CA SER A 126 35.23 -18.51 27.59
C SER A 126 35.06 -19.33 26.30
N LYS A 127 36.15 -19.50 25.55
CA LYS A 127 36.25 -20.29 24.31
C LYS A 127 35.84 -21.76 24.52
N PRO A 128 35.05 -22.34 23.59
CA PRO A 128 35.25 -23.70 23.13
C PRO A 128 35.74 -23.70 21.68
N SER A 129 36.83 -24.43 21.44
CA SER A 129 37.46 -24.62 20.14
C SER A 129 36.68 -25.60 19.25
N LEU A 130 36.33 -25.18 18.02
CA LEU A 130 36.24 -25.93 16.73
C LEU A 130 35.29 -25.18 15.76
N PRO A 131 35.34 -25.40 14.43
CA PRO A 131 36.47 -25.54 13.51
C PRO A 131 36.63 -24.28 12.62
N THR A 132 37.85 -24.08 12.10
CA THR A 132 38.28 -22.99 11.24
C THR A 132 37.38 -22.80 10.01
N VAL A 133 36.59 -21.72 9.99
CA VAL A 133 36.09 -21.09 8.77
C VAL A 133 36.67 -19.67 8.74
N PRO A 134 37.34 -19.24 7.66
CA PRO A 134 37.97 -17.93 7.62
C PRO A 134 36.91 -16.84 7.72
N THR A 135 36.79 -16.26 8.92
CA THR A 135 36.00 -15.06 9.19
C THR A 135 36.80 -13.86 8.70
N THR A 136 36.52 -13.43 7.49
CA THR A 136 36.61 -12.02 7.12
C THR A 136 35.31 -11.66 6.42
N LEU A 137 34.27 -11.40 7.19
CA LEU A 137 33.11 -10.70 6.66
C LEU A 137 33.60 -9.30 6.27
N PRO A 138 33.39 -8.86 5.01
CA PRO A 138 33.84 -7.56 4.59
C PRO A 138 33.10 -6.50 5.41
N MET A 139 33.88 -5.60 5.98
CA MET A 139 33.42 -4.42 6.72
C MET A 139 32.39 -3.67 5.86
N GLY A 140 31.12 -3.55 6.29
CA GLY A 140 30.13 -2.82 5.48
C GLY A 140 28.63 -3.08 5.69
N TRP A 141 28.19 -3.82 6.72
CA TRP A 141 26.74 -4.09 6.91
C TRP A 141 25.95 -2.88 7.43
N ALA A 142 26.64 -1.91 8.04
CA ALA A 142 26.05 -0.68 8.59
C ALA A 142 26.49 0.60 7.84
N LEU A 143 27.16 0.45 6.70
CA LEU A 143 27.37 1.57 5.78
C LEU A 143 26.21 1.54 4.79
N GLU A 144 25.44 2.64 4.71
CA GLU A 144 24.56 2.86 3.56
C GLU A 144 25.36 2.51 2.31
N TRP A 145 24.82 1.63 1.48
CA TRP A 145 25.39 1.38 0.17
C TRP A 145 25.42 2.71 -0.58
N THR A 146 26.54 3.43 -0.50
CA THR A 146 26.90 4.44 -1.48
C THR A 146 27.30 3.73 -2.77
N GLN A 147 26.50 2.77 -3.26
CA GLN A 147 26.70 2.11 -4.54
C GLN A 147 26.18 2.95 -5.71
N TYR A 148 25.75 4.18 -5.45
CA TYR A 148 25.63 5.20 -6.49
C TYR A 148 26.46 6.43 -6.14
N ARG A 149 27.76 6.24 -5.82
CA ARG A 149 28.72 7.29 -6.19
C ARG A 149 28.64 7.40 -7.70
N SER A 150 27.97 8.46 -8.18
CA SER A 150 27.87 8.89 -9.58
C SER A 150 28.85 8.14 -10.46
N THR A 151 28.40 7.07 -11.10
CA THR A 151 29.23 6.37 -12.07
C THR A 151 29.51 7.40 -13.15
N LYS A 152 30.75 7.89 -13.19
CA LYS A 152 31.22 8.74 -14.28
C LYS A 152 30.85 7.99 -15.55
N VAL A 153 30.12 8.66 -16.45
CA VAL A 153 29.74 8.09 -17.75
C VAL A 153 31.00 7.47 -18.36
N THR A 154 30.97 6.16 -18.60
CA THR A 154 32.10 5.40 -19.13
C THR A 154 32.42 5.85 -20.56
N ASP A 155 33.65 5.64 -21.01
CA ASP A 155 34.06 6.13 -22.33
C ASP A 155 33.26 5.47 -23.47
N ASN A 156 32.85 4.21 -23.31
CA ASN A 156 31.96 3.52 -24.26
C ASN A 156 30.58 4.21 -24.34
N GLN A 157 30.02 4.60 -23.19
CA GLN A 157 28.76 5.35 -23.15
C GLN A 157 28.93 6.74 -23.78
N LYS A 158 30.03 7.46 -23.49
CA LYS A 158 30.31 8.77 -24.12
C LYS A 158 30.43 8.67 -25.64
N GLN A 159 31.15 7.66 -26.14
CA GLN A 159 31.33 7.45 -27.57
C GLN A 159 29.99 7.20 -28.26
N TYR A 160 29.12 6.39 -27.65
CA TYR A 160 27.77 6.16 -28.13
C TYR A 160 26.93 7.44 -28.12
N LEU A 161 26.92 8.19 -27.02
CA LEU A 161 26.18 9.45 -26.89
C LEU A 161 26.63 10.49 -27.91
N ASN A 162 27.94 10.67 -28.09
CA ASN A 162 28.49 11.59 -29.08
C ASN A 162 28.08 11.21 -30.50
N SER A 163 28.08 9.91 -30.82
CA SER A 163 27.62 9.43 -32.14
C SER A 163 26.15 9.76 -32.40
N LYS A 164 25.29 9.59 -31.38
CA LYS A 164 23.86 9.91 -31.46
C LYS A 164 23.61 11.42 -31.54
N PHE A 165 24.39 12.21 -30.79
CA PHE A 165 24.33 13.67 -30.84
C PHE A 165 24.66 14.20 -32.24
N GLN A 166 25.77 13.76 -32.84
CA GLN A 166 26.17 14.16 -34.19
C GLN A 166 25.16 13.74 -35.28
N ILE A 167 24.55 12.56 -35.13
CA ILE A 167 23.46 12.13 -36.03
C ILE A 167 22.25 13.07 -35.88
N GLY A 168 21.91 13.46 -34.65
CA GLY A 168 20.85 14.44 -34.37
C GLY A 168 21.13 15.79 -35.01
N GLU A 169 22.36 16.32 -34.87
CA GLU A 169 22.78 17.59 -35.48
C GLU A 169 22.66 17.57 -37.01
N ARG A 170 23.07 16.47 -37.66
CA ARG A 170 22.97 16.33 -39.13
C ARG A 170 21.54 16.16 -39.64
N THR A 171 20.66 15.59 -38.81
CA THR A 171 19.27 15.25 -39.22
C THR A 171 18.24 16.28 -38.80
N GLY A 172 18.59 17.22 -37.92
CA GLY A 172 17.73 18.34 -37.51
C GLY A 172 16.46 17.93 -36.74
N LYS A 173 16.40 16.70 -36.21
CA LYS A 173 15.21 16.20 -35.50
C LYS A 173 15.19 16.64 -34.03
N THR A 174 14.09 17.29 -33.62
CA THR A 174 13.86 17.93 -32.32
C THR A 174 12.83 17.20 -31.43
N ALA A 175 12.54 15.92 -31.66
CA ALA A 175 11.70 15.14 -30.74
C ALA A 175 12.53 14.71 -29.53
N ASP A 176 11.92 14.71 -28.33
CA ASP A 176 12.56 14.52 -27.00
C ASP A 176 13.71 13.49 -27.05
N PRO A 177 14.96 13.95 -27.27
CA PRO A 177 16.05 13.09 -27.71
C PRO A 177 16.47 12.11 -26.62
N THR A 178 16.07 12.40 -25.39
CA THR A 178 16.40 11.64 -24.21
C THR A 178 15.69 10.28 -24.16
N ASP A 179 14.40 10.22 -24.49
CA ASP A 179 13.63 8.96 -24.46
C ASP A 179 13.99 8.05 -25.65
N GLU A 180 14.17 8.62 -26.84
CA GLU A 180 14.59 7.86 -28.02
C GLU A 180 16.00 7.29 -27.86
N VAL A 181 16.95 8.07 -27.34
CA VAL A 181 18.32 7.60 -27.10
C VAL A 181 18.35 6.55 -25.98
N SER A 182 17.52 6.70 -24.94
CA SER A 182 17.36 5.70 -23.88
C SER A 182 16.85 4.36 -24.43
N LYS A 183 15.81 4.39 -25.26
CA LYS A 183 15.29 3.20 -25.96
C LYS A 183 16.32 2.59 -26.92
N ALA A 184 17.02 3.42 -27.69
CA ALA A 184 18.04 2.98 -28.62
C ALA A 184 19.27 2.39 -27.92
N MET A 185 19.61 2.85 -26.71
CA MET A 185 20.71 2.31 -25.92
C MET A 185 20.40 0.88 -25.43
N ARG A 186 19.14 0.59 -25.09
CA ARG A 186 18.69 -0.74 -24.66
C ARG A 186 18.76 -1.80 -25.76
N THR A 187 18.72 -1.38 -27.02
CA THR A 187 18.74 -2.26 -28.20
C THR A 187 20.01 -2.11 -29.04
N ALA A 188 20.97 -1.30 -28.58
CA ALA A 188 22.23 -1.07 -29.29
C ALA A 188 23.02 -2.38 -29.38
N LYS A 189 23.54 -2.67 -30.58
CA LYS A 189 24.35 -3.83 -30.87
C LYS A 189 25.70 -3.42 -31.45
N ASP A 190 26.71 -4.25 -31.20
CA ASP A 190 28.02 -4.10 -31.83
C ASP A 190 28.03 -4.68 -33.27
N ARG A 191 29.20 -4.68 -33.91
CA ARG A 191 29.38 -5.22 -35.27
C ARG A 191 29.20 -6.74 -35.34
N ASN A 192 29.28 -7.43 -34.20
CA ASN A 192 29.14 -8.88 -34.08
C ASN A 192 27.69 -9.28 -33.77
N GLY A 193 26.79 -8.30 -33.59
CA GLY A 193 25.37 -8.52 -33.30
C GLY A 193 25.06 -8.70 -31.81
N GLU A 194 26.06 -8.59 -30.94
CA GLU A 194 25.94 -8.69 -29.49
C GLU A 194 25.50 -7.37 -28.87
N ARG A 195 24.88 -7.43 -27.68
CA ARG A 195 24.38 -6.23 -26.99
C ARG A 195 25.54 -5.32 -26.57
N LEU A 196 25.49 -4.06 -26.99
CA LEU A 196 26.54 -3.06 -26.73
C LEU A 196 26.63 -2.65 -25.26
N PHE A 197 25.52 -2.74 -24.52
CA PHE A 197 25.44 -2.38 -23.10
C PHE A 197 24.70 -3.45 -22.30
N SER A 198 25.20 -3.74 -21.09
CA SER A 198 24.51 -4.55 -20.08
C SER A 198 23.54 -3.69 -19.26
N TYR A 199 22.57 -4.32 -18.61
CA TYR A 199 21.50 -3.66 -17.85
C TYR A 199 22.04 -2.69 -16.78
N GLY A 200 23.10 -3.05 -16.06
CA GLY A 200 23.73 -2.19 -15.05
C GLY A 200 24.47 -0.97 -15.61
N ASN A 201 24.65 -0.90 -16.94
CA ASN A 201 25.31 0.19 -17.64
C ASN A 201 24.32 1.07 -18.43
N PHE A 202 23.02 0.95 -18.20
CA PHE A 202 22.05 1.87 -18.79
C PHE A 202 22.06 3.20 -18.06
N LEU A 203 22.05 4.29 -18.82
CA LEU A 203 21.95 5.63 -18.28
C LEU A 203 20.49 6.00 -18.04
N THR A 204 20.26 6.89 -17.07
CA THR A 204 18.94 7.46 -16.82
C THR A 204 18.66 8.63 -17.75
N ASN A 205 17.38 8.94 -17.96
CA ASN A 205 16.95 10.10 -18.75
C ASN A 205 17.58 11.41 -18.23
N GLN A 206 17.73 11.56 -16.91
CA GLN A 206 18.39 12.72 -16.33
C GLN A 206 19.89 12.80 -16.69
N GLN A 207 20.59 11.66 -16.78
CA GLN A 207 21.99 11.62 -17.21
C GLN A 207 22.15 11.95 -18.69
N PHE A 208 21.25 11.45 -19.55
CA PHE A 208 21.19 11.79 -20.97
C PHE A 208 20.96 13.30 -21.18
N SER A 209 19.93 13.88 -20.55
CA SER A 209 19.65 15.31 -20.64
C SER A 209 20.81 16.16 -20.14
N SER A 210 21.38 15.82 -18.97
CA SER A 210 22.53 16.55 -18.41
C SER A 210 23.77 16.49 -19.32
N TYR A 211 24.02 15.33 -19.95
CA TYR A 211 25.15 15.16 -20.87
C TYR A 211 24.95 15.93 -22.18
N PHE A 212 23.77 15.86 -22.80
CA PHE A 212 23.49 16.59 -24.04
C PHE A 212 23.44 18.10 -23.84
N SER A 213 22.89 18.59 -22.73
CA SER A 213 22.95 20.03 -22.41
C SER A 213 24.39 20.54 -22.31
N ARG A 214 25.30 19.75 -21.74
CA ARG A 214 26.73 20.10 -21.64
C ARG A 214 27.45 20.03 -23.00
N LEU A 215 27.06 19.11 -23.88
CA LEU A 215 27.60 19.03 -25.23
C LEU A 215 27.15 20.20 -26.11
N ALA A 216 25.88 20.59 -26.01
CA ALA A 216 25.34 21.72 -26.77
C ALA A 216 25.86 23.09 -26.28
N SER A 217 26.35 23.16 -25.05
CA SER A 217 26.92 24.40 -24.47
C SER A 217 28.41 24.61 -24.80
N LYS A 218 29.00 23.76 -25.64
CA LYS A 218 30.43 23.73 -25.94
C LYS A 218 30.67 24.04 -27.41
#